data_AF-A0A2S0K6P4-F1
#
_entry.id   AF-A0A2S0K6P4-F1
#
_cell.length_a   1.000
_cell.length_b   1.000
_cell.length_c   1.000
_cell.angle_alpha   90.00
_cell.angle_beta   90.00
_cell.angle_gamma   90.00
#
_symmetry.space_group_name_H-M   'P 1'
#
loop_
_entity.id
_entity.type
_entity.pdbx_description
1 polymer ?
#
loop_
_entity_poly.entity_id
_entity_poly.type
_entity_poly.pdbx_seq_one_letter_code
_entity_poly.pdbx_strand_id
1 'polypeptide(L)'
;MNRIALKPYKIQSYKKQKQYPTSSIDIIKARDVWEQSNKGQGVVVAIIDTGVDTTHPDLIDKIIGGYNFSSDDGGNKKIYTDYNGHGTHVAGIIAAENKEMGVLGVAPNCKLLILKILNRFGKGSYNGLISALQYIKKWRGPNGEKVQVINLSLGGPTHKDELYTVIKELHTLGIVIVAAAGNEGDGLSTTEEISFPGFYKETLSVGSVNQQLAPSIFSESHLNIDFVAPGEGILSTHLNGEYVELNGTSMATPHVSGATALALQLIKPCAPPLIPAQVKYYFSKNALKLDFPINLVGNGLIQLK
;
A
#
# COMPACT_ATOMS: atom_id res chain seq x y z
N MET A 1 21.40 -12.09 -0.58
CA MET A 1 20.31 -11.90 -1.56
C MET A 1 20.13 -10.40 -1.77
N ASN A 2 20.45 -9.87 -2.96
CA ASN A 2 20.45 -8.42 -3.25
C ASN A 2 19.31 -8.09 -4.24
N ARG A 3 18.07 -8.41 -3.85
CA ARG A 3 16.89 -8.32 -4.72
C ARG A 3 15.70 -7.76 -3.94
N ILE A 4 14.75 -7.19 -4.67
CA ILE A 4 13.45 -6.79 -4.14
C ILE A 4 12.49 -7.96 -4.32
N ALA A 5 11.66 -8.21 -3.32
CA ALA A 5 10.61 -9.23 -3.40
C ALA A 5 9.35 -8.76 -2.66
N LEU A 6 8.24 -9.46 -2.92
CA LEU A 6 7.11 -9.44 -2.01
C LEU A 6 7.58 -9.85 -0.61
N LYS A 7 7.07 -9.17 0.41
CA LYS A 7 7.24 -9.63 1.77
C LYS A 7 6.47 -10.94 1.95
N PRO A 8 7.03 -11.95 2.65
CA PRO A 8 6.36 -13.23 2.82
C PRO A 8 4.94 -13.04 3.36
N TYR A 9 3.94 -13.55 2.65
CA TYR A 9 2.53 -13.46 3.05
C TYR A 9 1.88 -14.84 2.96
N LYS A 10 0.78 -15.03 3.68
CA LYS A 10 0.07 -16.32 3.74
C LYS A 10 -1.35 -16.18 3.22
N ILE A 11 -1.72 -17.03 2.26
CA ILE A 11 -3.12 -17.26 1.88
C ILE A 11 -3.79 -18.01 3.04
N GLN A 12 -4.81 -17.40 3.65
CA GLN A 12 -5.61 -18.04 4.68
C GLN A 12 -6.75 -18.85 4.07
N SER A 13 -7.53 -18.24 3.17
CA SER A 13 -8.67 -18.91 2.54
C SER A 13 -9.11 -18.25 1.24
N TYR A 14 -9.64 -19.05 0.30
CA TYR A 14 -10.36 -18.57 -0.88
C TYR A 14 -11.84 -18.44 -0.54
N LYS A 15 -12.45 -17.30 -0.89
CA LYS A 15 -13.88 -17.06 -0.62
C LYS A 15 -14.64 -16.97 -1.95
N LYS A 16 -15.66 -17.82 -2.10
CA LYS A 16 -16.66 -17.71 -3.18
C LYS A 16 -17.77 -16.71 -2.86
N GLN A 17 -17.96 -16.37 -1.58
CA GLN A 17 -19.08 -15.56 -1.13
C GLN A 17 -18.66 -14.12 -0.83
N LYS A 18 -19.52 -13.24 -1.34
CA LYS A 18 -19.40 -11.81 -1.54
C LYS A 18 -20.06 -11.06 -0.36
N GLN A 19 -19.52 -11.24 0.84
CA GLN A 19 -19.78 -10.40 2.02
C GLN A 19 -18.99 -10.89 3.24
N TYR A 20 -18.12 -10.03 3.75
CA TYR A 20 -18.04 -9.76 5.18
C TYR A 20 -18.20 -8.24 5.33
N PRO A 21 -18.82 -7.72 6.40
CA PRO A 21 -18.64 -6.32 6.73
C PRO A 21 -17.14 -6.13 6.87
N THR A 22 -16.55 -5.35 5.95
CA THR A 22 -15.12 -5.05 5.87
C THR A 22 -14.67 -4.41 7.18
N SER A 23 -14.41 -5.23 8.19
CA SER A 23 -14.10 -4.80 9.54
C SER A 23 -12.84 -3.95 9.56
N SER A 24 -11.89 -4.21 8.66
CA SER A 24 -10.65 -3.46 8.56
C SER A 24 -10.84 -2.01 8.13
N ILE A 25 -11.75 -1.70 7.20
CA ILE A 25 -12.02 -0.30 6.78
C ILE A 25 -12.77 0.48 7.88
N ASP A 26 -13.59 -0.22 8.67
CA ASP A 26 -14.31 0.36 9.81
C ASP A 26 -13.36 0.57 11.01
N ILE A 27 -12.41 -0.35 11.24
CA ILE A 27 -11.36 -0.25 12.27
C ILE A 27 -10.53 1.03 12.09
N ILE A 28 -10.19 1.35 10.84
CA ILE A 28 -9.43 2.57 10.50
C ILE A 28 -10.32 3.82 10.29
N LYS A 29 -11.63 3.71 10.55
CA LYS A 29 -12.60 4.82 10.43
C LYS A 29 -12.73 5.42 9.03
N ALA A 30 -12.50 4.63 7.98
CA ALA A 30 -12.57 5.12 6.60
C ALA A 30 -13.97 5.59 6.20
N ARG A 31 -15.01 4.83 6.59
CA ARG A 31 -16.40 5.17 6.25
C ARG A 31 -16.86 6.48 6.88
N ASP A 32 -16.35 6.80 8.06
CA ASP A 32 -16.74 7.97 8.84
C ASP A 32 -16.34 9.30 8.18
N VAL A 33 -15.41 9.24 7.21
CA VAL A 33 -14.92 10.41 6.46
C VAL A 33 -15.24 10.37 4.97
N TRP A 34 -15.92 9.34 4.48
CA TRP A 34 -16.16 9.16 3.03
C TRP A 34 -16.92 10.31 2.38
N GLU A 35 -17.92 10.87 3.06
CA GLU A 35 -18.67 12.02 2.56
C GLU A 35 -17.76 13.26 2.44
N GLN A 36 -17.01 13.58 3.49
CA GLN A 36 -16.15 14.77 3.52
C GLN A 36 -14.95 14.66 2.57
N SER A 37 -14.48 13.45 2.31
CA SER A 37 -13.32 13.17 1.45
C SER A 37 -13.69 12.82 0.01
N ASN A 38 -14.98 12.88 -0.37
CA ASN A 38 -15.46 12.37 -1.66
C ASN A 38 -14.95 10.97 -2.00
N LYS A 39 -14.76 10.12 -0.97
CA LYS A 39 -14.18 8.77 -1.09
C LYS A 39 -12.82 8.71 -1.81
N GLY A 40 -12.03 9.79 -1.78
CA GLY A 40 -10.71 9.87 -2.40
C GLY A 40 -10.71 10.27 -3.88
N GLN A 41 -11.81 10.85 -4.37
CA GLN A 41 -11.92 11.32 -5.76
C GLN A 41 -10.77 12.27 -6.15
N GLY A 42 -10.26 12.11 -7.37
CA GLY A 42 -9.20 12.95 -7.92
C GLY A 42 -7.80 12.60 -7.44
N VAL A 43 -7.65 11.63 -6.52
CA VAL A 43 -6.35 11.11 -6.10
C VAL A 43 -5.94 9.93 -6.97
N VAL A 44 -4.69 9.92 -7.44
CA VAL A 44 -4.09 8.74 -8.07
C VAL A 44 -3.09 8.06 -7.12
N VAL A 45 -3.32 6.77 -6.88
CA VAL A 45 -2.43 5.88 -6.13
C VAL A 45 -1.65 5.00 -7.10
N ALA A 46 -0.32 5.10 -7.10
CA ALA A 46 0.54 4.19 -7.84
C ALA A 46 0.82 2.94 -7.01
N ILE A 47 0.50 1.77 -7.56
CA ILE A 47 0.76 0.46 -6.95
C ILE A 47 1.98 -0.12 -7.65
N ILE A 48 3.09 -0.26 -6.91
CA ILE A 48 4.31 -0.88 -7.42
C ILE A 48 4.39 -2.32 -6.90
N ASP A 49 4.00 -3.29 -7.72
CA ASP A 49 3.73 -4.67 -7.27
C ASP A 49 3.88 -5.71 -8.42
N THR A 50 3.14 -6.82 -8.38
CA THR A 50 3.13 -7.91 -9.39
C THR A 50 2.25 -7.65 -10.61
N GLY A 51 1.55 -6.51 -10.65
CA GLY A 51 0.56 -6.17 -11.68
C GLY A 51 -0.85 -6.07 -11.09
N VAL A 52 -1.87 -6.13 -11.94
CA VAL A 52 -3.27 -6.26 -11.52
C VAL A 52 -4.03 -7.18 -12.49
N ASP A 53 -5.06 -7.87 -12.02
CA ASP A 53 -6.12 -8.39 -12.88
C ASP A 53 -6.93 -7.20 -13.42
N THR A 54 -6.61 -6.79 -14.65
CA THR A 54 -7.23 -5.63 -15.31
C THR A 54 -8.68 -5.87 -15.70
N THR A 55 -9.18 -7.10 -15.57
CA THR A 55 -10.56 -7.48 -15.88
C THR A 55 -11.40 -7.71 -14.63
N HIS A 56 -10.80 -7.60 -13.44
CA HIS A 56 -11.52 -7.80 -12.19
C HIS A 56 -12.68 -6.80 -12.07
N PRO A 57 -13.93 -7.25 -11.84
CA PRO A 57 -15.11 -6.39 -11.81
C PRO A 57 -14.96 -5.18 -10.89
N ASP A 58 -14.48 -5.39 -9.66
CA ASP A 58 -14.29 -4.31 -8.67
C ASP A 58 -13.17 -3.29 -8.98
N LEU A 59 -12.29 -3.58 -9.94
CA LEU A 59 -11.07 -2.80 -10.20
C LEU A 59 -10.99 -2.18 -11.59
N ILE A 60 -11.70 -2.74 -12.58
CA ILE A 60 -11.56 -2.35 -13.99
C ILE A 60 -11.71 -0.84 -14.22
N ASP A 61 -12.66 -0.20 -13.55
CA ASP A 61 -12.91 1.24 -13.69
C ASP A 61 -11.97 2.12 -12.84
N LYS A 62 -11.15 1.50 -11.99
CA LYS A 62 -10.18 2.19 -11.12
C LYS A 62 -8.84 2.36 -11.81
N ILE A 63 -8.49 1.46 -12.73
CA ILE A 63 -7.19 1.44 -13.40
C ILE A 63 -7.20 2.47 -14.55
N ILE A 64 -6.31 3.47 -14.47
CA ILE A 64 -6.19 4.52 -15.50
C ILE A 64 -4.87 4.48 -16.26
N GLY A 65 -4.03 3.49 -15.98
CA GLY A 65 -2.79 3.25 -16.69
C GLY A 65 -1.94 2.18 -16.01
N GLY A 66 -0.91 1.74 -16.72
CA GLY A 66 0.09 0.84 -16.15
C GLY A 66 1.34 0.70 -17.02
N TYR A 67 2.38 0.15 -16.42
CA TYR A 67 3.66 -0.10 -17.07
C TYR A 67 4.37 -1.29 -16.44
N ASN A 68 5.02 -2.11 -17.26
CA ASN A 68 5.78 -3.27 -16.82
C ASN A 68 7.29 -3.03 -16.89
N PHE A 69 7.93 -3.17 -15.74
CA PHE A 69 9.38 -3.11 -15.53
C PHE A 69 9.97 -4.49 -15.18
N SER A 70 9.12 -5.52 -15.09
CA SER A 70 9.54 -6.91 -14.84
C SER A 70 9.99 -7.60 -16.14
N SER A 71 10.51 -8.82 -16.00
CA SER A 71 10.87 -9.69 -17.12
C SER A 71 9.71 -10.55 -17.64
N ASP A 72 8.54 -10.53 -17.00
CA ASP A 72 7.37 -11.24 -17.50
C ASP A 72 6.97 -10.71 -18.89
N ASP A 73 6.26 -11.55 -19.66
CA ASP A 73 5.73 -11.17 -20.98
C ASP A 73 6.83 -10.71 -21.96
N GLY A 74 8.03 -11.28 -21.84
CA GLY A 74 9.20 -10.89 -22.62
C GLY A 74 9.65 -9.44 -22.37
N GLY A 75 9.30 -8.85 -21.22
CA GLY A 75 9.57 -7.45 -20.91
C GLY A 75 8.63 -6.48 -21.65
N ASN A 76 7.47 -6.95 -22.13
CA ASN A 76 6.51 -6.07 -22.78
C ASN A 76 5.94 -5.06 -21.79
N LYS A 77 6.39 -3.81 -21.93
CA LYS A 77 6.08 -2.66 -21.09
C LYS A 77 4.59 -2.34 -20.98
N LYS A 78 3.76 -2.77 -21.94
CA LYS A 78 2.32 -2.52 -21.95
C LYS A 78 1.50 -3.61 -21.26
N ILE A 79 2.10 -4.75 -20.92
CA ILE A 79 1.42 -5.87 -20.27
C ILE A 79 1.80 -5.86 -18.79
N TYR A 80 0.88 -5.40 -17.95
CA TYR A 80 1.02 -5.32 -16.48
C TYR A 80 -0.01 -6.21 -15.77
N THR A 81 -0.44 -7.29 -16.44
CA THR A 81 -1.31 -8.33 -15.89
C THR A 81 -0.66 -9.00 -14.70
N ASP A 82 -1.44 -9.23 -13.65
CA ASP A 82 -1.01 -9.98 -12.48
C ASP A 82 -1.05 -11.49 -12.75
N TYR A 83 0.03 -12.19 -12.39
CA TYR A 83 0.12 -13.65 -12.46
C TYR A 83 0.35 -14.28 -11.08
N ASN A 84 0.42 -13.44 -10.04
CA ASN A 84 0.69 -13.84 -8.68
C ASN A 84 -0.55 -13.69 -7.79
N GLY A 85 -1.29 -12.59 -7.95
CA GLY A 85 -2.51 -12.25 -7.21
C GLY A 85 -2.31 -11.20 -6.13
N HIS A 86 -1.07 -11.00 -5.65
CA HIS A 86 -0.78 -10.03 -4.60
C HIS A 86 -1.09 -8.58 -5.02
N GLY A 87 -0.64 -8.13 -6.18
CA GLY A 87 -0.93 -6.77 -6.66
C GLY A 87 -2.42 -6.51 -6.86
N THR A 88 -3.16 -7.52 -7.31
CA THR A 88 -4.64 -7.47 -7.38
C THR A 88 -5.26 -7.33 -5.99
N HIS A 89 -4.76 -8.05 -4.99
CA HIS A 89 -5.24 -7.96 -3.60
C HIS A 89 -4.99 -6.59 -2.98
N VAL A 90 -3.79 -6.05 -3.15
CA VAL A 90 -3.40 -4.69 -2.75
C VAL A 90 -4.30 -3.65 -3.40
N ALA A 91 -4.58 -3.76 -4.70
CA ALA A 91 -5.46 -2.84 -5.42
C ALA A 91 -6.89 -2.83 -4.85
N GLY A 92 -7.43 -3.99 -4.47
CA GLY A 92 -8.76 -4.09 -3.89
C GLY A 92 -8.88 -3.39 -2.53
N ILE A 93 -7.88 -3.56 -1.66
CA ILE A 93 -7.86 -2.90 -0.34
C ILE A 93 -7.88 -1.38 -0.52
N ILE A 94 -7.18 -0.86 -1.54
CA ILE A 94 -7.11 0.58 -1.79
C ILE A 94 -8.43 1.11 -2.35
N ALA A 95 -8.97 0.53 -3.43
CA ALA A 95 -9.95 1.22 -4.27
C ALA A 95 -11.12 0.39 -4.80
N ALA A 96 -11.33 -0.86 -4.36
CA ALA A 96 -12.45 -1.67 -4.85
C ALA A 96 -13.82 -0.98 -4.68
N GLU A 97 -14.71 -1.13 -5.66
CA GLU A 97 -16.01 -0.43 -5.72
C GLU A 97 -17.21 -1.28 -5.29
N ASN A 98 -17.02 -2.54 -4.90
CA ASN A 98 -18.11 -3.47 -4.58
C ASN A 98 -19.13 -3.56 -5.73
N LYS A 99 -18.64 -3.95 -6.90
CA LYS A 99 -19.49 -4.31 -8.03
C LYS A 99 -19.94 -5.76 -7.86
N GLU A 100 -21.19 -6.02 -8.24
CA GLU A 100 -21.79 -7.36 -8.16
C GLU A 100 -21.71 -7.99 -6.75
N MET A 101 -21.76 -7.19 -5.69
CA MET A 101 -21.56 -7.58 -4.28
C MET A 101 -20.11 -7.89 -3.85
N GLY A 102 -19.09 -7.42 -4.58
CA GLY A 102 -17.68 -7.61 -4.24
C GLY A 102 -17.20 -6.96 -2.93
N VAL A 103 -15.91 -6.58 -2.87
CA VAL A 103 -15.33 -5.91 -1.70
C VAL A 103 -15.29 -4.39 -1.88
N LEU A 104 -15.26 -3.65 -0.77
CA LEU A 104 -15.03 -2.20 -0.77
C LEU A 104 -13.60 -1.88 -0.35
N GLY A 105 -12.92 -1.07 -1.15
CA GLY A 105 -11.64 -0.48 -0.78
C GLY A 105 -11.80 0.69 0.19
N VAL A 106 -10.68 1.13 0.76
CA VAL A 106 -10.63 2.26 1.68
C VAL A 106 -10.99 3.58 0.99
N ALA A 107 -10.50 3.81 -0.23
CA ALA A 107 -10.78 5.00 -1.05
C ALA A 107 -11.40 4.62 -2.41
N PRO A 108 -12.69 4.22 -2.45
CA PRO A 108 -13.33 3.70 -3.66
C PRO A 108 -13.32 4.63 -4.87
N ASN A 109 -13.22 5.96 -4.68
CA ASN A 109 -13.25 6.92 -5.79
C ASN A 109 -11.87 7.36 -6.27
N CYS A 110 -10.78 6.87 -5.66
CA CYS A 110 -9.44 7.13 -6.18
C CYS A 110 -9.19 6.32 -7.47
N LYS A 111 -8.14 6.69 -8.21
CA LYS A 111 -7.69 5.97 -9.41
C LYS A 111 -6.34 5.30 -9.16
N LEU A 112 -6.08 4.23 -9.90
CA LEU A 112 -4.90 3.39 -9.75
C LEU A 112 -4.00 3.49 -10.98
N LEU A 113 -2.70 3.67 -10.74
CA LEU A 113 -1.63 3.46 -11.71
C LEU A 113 -0.88 2.18 -11.35
N ILE A 114 -0.81 1.22 -12.28
CA ILE A 114 -0.26 -0.12 -12.00
C ILE A 114 1.16 -0.24 -12.54
N LEU A 115 2.16 -0.30 -11.66
CA LEU A 115 3.56 -0.45 -12.05
C LEU A 115 4.06 -1.84 -11.66
N LYS A 116 4.06 -2.75 -12.63
CA LYS A 116 4.51 -4.13 -12.43
C LYS A 116 6.03 -4.16 -12.38
N ILE A 117 6.63 -4.38 -11.22
CA ILE A 117 8.09 -4.56 -11.07
C ILE A 117 8.47 -5.97 -10.64
N LEU A 118 7.51 -6.69 -10.05
CA LEU A 118 7.68 -8.06 -9.57
C LEU A 118 7.12 -9.01 -10.62
N ASN A 119 7.86 -10.07 -10.91
CA ASN A 119 7.38 -11.13 -11.82
C ASN A 119 6.35 -12.04 -11.13
N ARG A 120 5.80 -13.01 -11.86
CA ARG A 120 4.85 -14.03 -11.37
C ARG A 120 5.26 -14.75 -10.08
N PHE A 121 6.55 -14.77 -9.75
CA PHE A 121 7.09 -15.38 -8.52
C PHE A 121 7.31 -14.38 -7.38
N GLY A 122 6.80 -13.15 -7.50
CA GLY A 122 6.95 -12.10 -6.49
C GLY A 122 8.37 -11.54 -6.38
N LYS A 123 9.22 -11.68 -7.41
CA LYS A 123 10.62 -11.25 -7.39
C LYS A 123 10.88 -10.13 -8.39
N GLY A 124 11.67 -9.14 -7.99
CA GLY A 124 12.08 -8.01 -8.82
C GLY A 124 13.50 -7.55 -8.54
N SER A 125 13.88 -6.43 -9.15
CA SER A 125 15.20 -5.82 -8.99
C SER A 125 15.11 -4.41 -8.43
N TYR A 126 16.17 -3.96 -7.74
CA TYR A 126 16.29 -2.58 -7.30
C TYR A 126 16.21 -1.60 -8.49
N ASN A 127 16.82 -1.93 -9.63
CA ASN A 127 16.76 -1.09 -10.84
C ASN A 127 15.32 -0.97 -11.38
N GLY A 128 14.52 -2.05 -11.31
CA GLY A 128 13.10 -2.03 -11.66
C GLY A 128 12.31 -1.09 -10.75
N LEU A 129 12.54 -1.16 -9.43
CA LEU A 129 11.93 -0.25 -8.45
C LEU A 129 12.32 1.21 -8.71
N ILE A 130 13.62 1.49 -8.88
CA ILE A 130 14.13 2.84 -9.17
C ILE A 130 13.54 3.39 -10.47
N SER A 131 13.44 2.55 -11.52
CA SER A 131 12.86 2.93 -12.80
C SER A 131 11.37 3.26 -12.69
N ALA A 132 10.62 2.48 -11.92
CA ALA A 132 9.20 2.74 -11.66
C ALA A 132 8.99 4.05 -10.87
N LEU A 133 9.82 4.31 -9.85
CA LEU A 133 9.79 5.55 -9.09
C LEU A 133 10.16 6.77 -9.96
N GLN A 134 11.16 6.65 -10.84
CA GLN A 134 11.50 7.71 -11.80
C GLN A 134 10.39 7.93 -12.85
N TYR A 135 9.70 6.87 -13.27
CA TYR A 135 8.55 6.95 -14.18
C TYR A 135 7.42 7.78 -13.59
N ILE A 136 7.11 7.59 -12.30
CA ILE A 136 6.05 8.32 -11.58
C ILE A 136 6.21 9.85 -11.69
N LYS A 137 7.45 10.37 -11.58
CA LYS A 137 7.73 11.82 -11.66
C LYS A 137 7.21 12.45 -12.96
N LYS A 138 7.31 11.70 -14.06
CA LYS A 138 6.98 12.16 -15.42
C LYS A 138 5.59 11.69 -15.88
N TRP A 139 5.03 10.69 -15.25
CA TRP A 139 3.75 10.11 -15.65
C TRP A 139 2.62 11.14 -15.59
N ARG A 140 1.75 11.10 -16.61
CA ARG A 140 0.48 11.83 -16.65
C ARG A 140 -0.61 10.87 -17.08
N GLY A 141 -1.75 10.95 -16.41
CA GLY A 141 -2.94 10.18 -16.77
C GLY A 141 -3.63 10.69 -18.04
N PRO A 142 -4.69 10.01 -18.49
CA PRO A 142 -5.43 10.35 -19.70
C PRO A 142 -5.95 11.80 -19.73
N ASN A 143 -6.24 12.39 -18.57
CA ASN A 143 -6.72 13.77 -18.42
C ASN A 143 -5.69 14.68 -17.72
N GLY A 144 -4.41 14.30 -17.74
CA GLY A 144 -3.33 15.06 -17.11
C GLY A 144 -3.17 14.81 -15.60
N GLU A 145 -3.80 13.76 -15.06
CA GLU A 145 -3.67 13.37 -13.65
C GLU A 145 -2.20 13.08 -13.28
N LYS A 146 -1.87 13.21 -12.00
CA LYS A 146 -0.55 12.90 -11.44
C LYS A 146 -0.69 11.97 -10.25
N VAL A 147 0.33 11.16 -10.01
CA VAL A 147 0.41 10.34 -8.79
C VAL A 147 0.58 11.24 -7.57
N GLN A 148 -0.17 10.96 -6.51
CA GLN A 148 -0.06 11.64 -5.21
C GLN A 148 0.29 10.68 -4.08
N VAL A 149 0.04 9.38 -4.27
CA VAL A 149 0.33 8.33 -3.28
C VAL A 149 1.04 7.17 -3.97
N ILE A 150 2.04 6.59 -3.34
CA ILE A 150 2.71 5.36 -3.78
C ILE A 150 2.51 4.28 -2.71
N ASN A 151 2.05 3.09 -3.12
CA ASN A 151 2.00 1.90 -2.27
C ASN A 151 3.17 0.97 -2.62
N LEU A 152 3.99 0.64 -1.62
CA LEU A 152 5.12 -0.28 -1.70
C LEU A 152 4.94 -1.44 -0.71
N SER A 153 4.18 -2.46 -1.11
CA SER A 153 3.99 -3.71 -0.35
C SER A 153 5.10 -4.73 -0.64
N LEU A 154 6.34 -4.24 -0.67
CA LEU A 154 7.55 -4.98 -1.05
C LEU A 154 8.77 -4.44 -0.32
N GLY A 155 9.86 -5.19 -0.35
CA GLY A 155 11.13 -4.70 0.20
C GLY A 155 12.33 -5.56 -0.12
N GLY A 156 13.47 -5.15 0.42
CA GLY A 156 14.72 -5.87 0.36
C GLY A 156 15.68 -5.43 1.47
N PRO A 157 16.69 -6.25 1.78
CA PRO A 157 17.53 -6.07 2.96
C PRO A 157 18.60 -4.98 2.82
N THR A 158 18.75 -4.40 1.63
CA THR A 158 19.90 -3.57 1.28
C THR A 158 19.49 -2.13 0.98
N HIS A 159 20.10 -1.18 1.70
CA HIS A 159 20.09 0.23 1.35
C HIS A 159 20.75 0.47 -0.01
N LYS A 160 20.18 1.36 -0.82
CA LYS A 160 20.77 1.84 -2.08
C LYS A 160 20.70 3.36 -2.13
N ASP A 161 21.83 4.03 -2.32
CA ASP A 161 21.88 5.50 -2.39
C ASP A 161 21.01 6.07 -3.52
N GLU A 162 20.97 5.39 -4.67
CA GLU A 162 20.12 5.79 -5.78
C GLU A 162 18.63 5.66 -5.44
N LEU A 163 18.21 4.53 -4.84
CA LEU A 163 16.83 4.35 -4.38
C LEU A 163 16.43 5.44 -3.38
N TYR A 164 17.28 5.68 -2.39
CA TYR A 164 17.05 6.71 -1.38
C TYR A 164 16.96 8.11 -1.99
N THR A 165 17.79 8.41 -2.99
CA THR A 165 17.74 9.68 -3.71
C THR A 165 16.39 9.87 -4.41
N VAL A 166 15.89 8.85 -5.13
CA VAL A 166 14.59 8.97 -5.82
C VAL A 166 13.43 9.07 -4.83
N ILE A 167 13.48 8.35 -3.71
CA ILE A 167 12.48 8.46 -2.64
C ILE A 167 12.41 9.90 -2.10
N LYS A 168 13.56 10.52 -1.81
CA LYS A 168 13.62 11.93 -1.38
C LYS A 168 13.06 12.89 -2.43
N GLU A 169 13.39 12.69 -3.71
CA GLU A 169 12.87 13.52 -4.80
C GLU A 169 11.34 13.41 -4.92
N LEU A 170 10.76 12.23 -4.76
CA LEU A 170 9.31 12.04 -4.79
C LEU A 170 8.64 12.69 -3.57
N HIS A 171 9.25 12.54 -2.39
CA HIS A 171 8.78 13.19 -1.18
C HIS A 171 8.78 14.73 -1.32
N THR A 172 9.83 15.33 -1.89
CA THR A 172 9.88 16.80 -2.10
C THR A 172 8.89 17.27 -3.16
N LEU A 173 8.48 16.40 -4.09
CA LEU A 173 7.37 16.66 -5.02
C LEU A 173 5.98 16.56 -4.36
N GLY A 174 5.91 16.24 -3.07
CA GLY A 174 4.67 16.11 -2.31
C GLY A 174 3.93 14.80 -2.49
N ILE A 175 4.60 13.79 -3.05
CA ILE A 175 4.05 12.45 -3.19
C ILE A 175 4.24 11.70 -1.87
N VAL A 176 3.16 11.16 -1.32
CA VAL A 176 3.21 10.38 -0.08
C VAL A 176 3.57 8.94 -0.42
N ILE A 177 4.65 8.45 0.17
CA ILE A 177 5.17 7.10 -0.11
C ILE A 177 4.83 6.24 1.10
N VAL A 178 4.04 5.20 0.91
CA VAL A 178 3.61 4.27 1.95
C VAL A 178 4.26 2.93 1.69
N ALA A 179 4.98 2.39 2.67
CA ALA A 179 5.76 1.18 2.51
C ALA A 179 5.55 0.21 3.67
N ALA A 180 5.52 -1.08 3.36
CA ALA A 180 5.49 -2.13 4.36
C ALA A 180 6.77 -2.09 5.22
N ALA A 181 6.62 -2.20 6.55
CA ALA A 181 7.75 -2.36 7.45
C ALA A 181 8.51 -3.65 7.10
N GLY A 182 7.79 -4.77 7.06
CA GLY A 182 8.30 -6.07 6.63
C GLY A 182 7.67 -7.22 7.42
N ASN A 183 7.95 -8.46 7.02
CA ASN A 183 7.34 -9.68 7.57
C ASN A 183 8.38 -10.65 8.18
N GLU A 184 9.54 -10.14 8.55
CA GLU A 184 10.67 -10.90 9.07
C GLU A 184 10.83 -10.76 10.60
N GLY A 185 9.84 -10.16 11.27
CA GLY A 185 9.82 -10.01 12.73
C GLY A 185 9.61 -11.33 13.47
N ASP A 186 10.01 -11.34 14.74
CA ASP A 186 9.93 -12.47 15.66
C ASP A 186 8.95 -12.25 16.83
N GLY A 187 8.22 -11.12 16.81
CA GLY A 187 7.29 -10.69 17.85
C GLY A 187 7.94 -10.06 19.08
N LEU A 188 9.26 -9.83 19.07
CA LEU A 188 9.99 -9.22 20.18
C LEU A 188 10.26 -7.75 19.88
N SER A 189 10.02 -6.87 20.86
CA SER A 189 10.42 -5.46 20.76
C SER A 189 11.90 -5.23 21.08
N THR A 190 12.66 -6.29 21.37
CA THR A 190 14.07 -6.22 21.77
C THR A 190 15.03 -6.50 20.62
N THR A 191 14.51 -6.96 19.49
CA THR A 191 15.26 -7.15 18.25
C THR A 191 15.00 -5.97 17.31
N GLU A 192 15.75 -5.93 16.22
CA GLU A 192 15.55 -4.94 15.17
C GLU A 192 15.70 -5.62 13.81
N GLU A 193 14.64 -5.55 13.01
CA GLU A 193 14.61 -6.05 11.65
C GLU A 193 14.39 -4.87 10.71
N ILE A 194 15.18 -4.77 9.64
CA ILE A 194 15.18 -3.61 8.77
C ILE A 194 14.97 -4.04 7.32
N SER A 195 13.99 -3.40 6.69
CA SER A 195 13.72 -3.55 5.26
C SER A 195 13.59 -2.21 4.55
N PHE A 196 14.18 -2.14 3.37
CA PHE A 196 14.11 -0.96 2.50
C PHE A 196 13.12 -1.20 1.35
N PRO A 197 12.33 -0.20 0.96
CA PRO A 197 12.41 1.20 1.38
C PRO A 197 11.64 1.57 2.65
N GLY A 198 10.93 0.64 3.30
CA GLY A 198 10.09 0.91 4.48
C GLY A 198 10.80 1.55 5.67
N PHE A 199 12.11 1.38 5.79
CA PHE A 199 12.92 2.03 6.83
C PHE A 199 13.31 3.48 6.52
N TYR A 200 13.14 3.98 5.29
CA TYR A 200 13.48 5.37 4.97
C TYR A 200 12.50 6.34 5.64
N LYS A 201 13.03 7.42 6.23
CA LYS A 201 12.24 8.41 6.99
C LYS A 201 11.21 9.16 6.15
N GLU A 202 11.45 9.25 4.85
CA GLU A 202 10.58 9.87 3.85
C GLU A 202 9.41 8.96 3.44
N THR A 203 9.42 7.70 3.88
CA THR A 203 8.27 6.80 3.71
C THR A 203 7.43 6.79 4.99
N LEU A 204 6.12 6.59 4.84
CA LEU A 204 5.26 6.14 5.92
C LEU A 204 5.46 4.64 6.08
N SER A 205 6.20 4.25 7.12
CA SER A 205 6.46 2.84 7.42
C SER A 205 5.28 2.21 8.15
N VAL A 206 4.73 1.13 7.60
CA VAL A 206 3.48 0.52 8.08
C VAL A 206 3.71 -0.90 8.58
N GLY A 207 3.52 -1.08 9.89
CA GLY A 207 3.45 -2.39 10.53
C GLY A 207 2.05 -3.00 10.51
N SER A 208 1.91 -4.23 10.99
CA SER A 208 0.66 -4.99 10.96
C SER A 208 0.13 -5.25 12.37
N VAL A 209 -1.20 -5.18 12.51
CA VAL A 209 -1.92 -5.71 13.67
C VAL A 209 -2.96 -6.76 13.26
N ASN A 210 -3.29 -7.62 14.21
CA ASN A 210 -4.37 -8.58 14.09
C ASN A 210 -5.74 -7.99 14.48
N GLN A 211 -6.79 -8.81 14.45
CA GLN A 211 -8.16 -8.41 14.78
C GLN A 211 -8.35 -7.96 16.24
N GLN A 212 -7.45 -8.36 17.14
CA GLN A 212 -7.42 -7.94 18.55
C GLN A 212 -6.55 -6.69 18.77
N LEU A 213 -6.09 -6.04 17.70
CA LEU A 213 -5.20 -4.87 17.72
C LEU A 213 -3.83 -5.12 18.37
N ALA A 214 -3.42 -6.39 18.47
CA ALA A 214 -2.06 -6.74 18.86
C ALA A 214 -1.14 -6.72 17.63
N PRO A 215 0.14 -6.31 17.77
CA PRO A 215 1.13 -6.40 16.69
C PRO A 215 1.20 -7.83 16.16
N SER A 216 1.18 -7.96 14.84
CA SER A 216 1.38 -9.26 14.19
C SER A 216 2.79 -9.76 14.47
N ILE A 217 2.94 -11.05 14.82
CA ILE A 217 4.25 -11.64 15.18
C ILE A 217 5.28 -11.44 14.07
N PHE A 218 4.86 -11.55 12.81
CA PHE A 218 5.74 -11.37 11.66
C PHE A 218 6.13 -9.91 11.39
N SER A 219 5.44 -8.91 11.96
CA SER A 219 5.72 -7.51 11.67
C SER A 219 7.11 -7.17 12.17
N GLU A 220 7.98 -6.68 11.28
CA GLU A 220 9.31 -6.18 11.65
C GLU A 220 9.19 -5.12 12.75
N SER A 221 10.19 -5.07 13.63
CA SER A 221 10.29 -4.10 14.71
C SER A 221 11.47 -3.16 14.47
N HIS A 222 11.24 -1.85 14.50
CA HIS A 222 12.29 -0.83 14.37
C HIS A 222 11.77 0.57 14.74
N LEU A 223 12.67 1.49 15.07
CA LEU A 223 12.28 2.85 15.52
C LEU A 223 11.61 3.72 14.45
N ASN A 224 11.71 3.34 13.17
CA ASN A 224 11.10 4.08 12.06
C ASN A 224 9.67 3.63 11.72
N ILE A 225 9.02 2.76 12.50
CA ILE A 225 7.61 2.43 12.27
C ILE A 225 6.78 3.68 12.56
N ASP A 226 5.95 4.10 11.59
CA ASP A 226 5.12 5.29 11.75
C ASP A 226 3.75 4.95 12.31
N PHE A 227 3.12 3.92 11.76
CA PHE A 227 1.77 3.48 12.11
C PHE A 227 1.63 1.98 11.91
N VAL A 228 0.59 1.42 12.51
CA VAL A 228 0.10 0.08 12.18
C VAL A 228 -1.30 0.14 11.58
N ALA A 229 -1.62 -0.87 10.79
CA ALA A 229 -2.94 -1.07 10.22
C ALA A 229 -3.30 -2.57 10.19
N PRO A 230 -4.58 -2.93 9.97
CA PRO A 230 -4.98 -4.33 9.89
C PRO A 230 -4.22 -5.07 8.79
N GLY A 231 -3.53 -6.16 9.15
CA GLY A 231 -2.74 -6.95 8.20
C GLY A 231 -2.91 -8.47 8.35
N GLU A 232 -3.83 -8.95 9.20
CA GLU A 232 -4.18 -10.37 9.31
C GLU A 232 -5.66 -10.61 8.99
N GLY A 233 -5.92 -11.66 8.20
CA GLY A 233 -7.25 -12.05 7.77
C GLY A 233 -7.89 -11.02 6.83
N ILE A 234 -7.09 -10.38 5.98
CA ILE A 234 -7.56 -9.27 5.14
C ILE A 234 -8.14 -9.83 3.85
N LEU A 235 -9.46 -9.77 3.73
CA LEU A 235 -10.21 -10.11 2.52
C LEU A 235 -10.08 -9.01 1.47
N SER A 236 -9.67 -9.38 0.25
CA SER A 236 -9.66 -8.47 -0.90
C SER A 236 -9.75 -9.24 -2.22
N THR A 237 -9.76 -8.51 -3.33
CA THR A 237 -9.78 -9.00 -4.71
C THR A 237 -8.60 -9.91 -5.03
N HIS A 238 -8.76 -10.83 -5.97
CA HIS A 238 -7.73 -11.77 -6.41
C HIS A 238 -7.93 -12.10 -7.90
N LEU A 239 -7.03 -12.88 -8.49
CA LEU A 239 -7.08 -13.27 -9.90
C LEU A 239 -8.43 -13.90 -10.29
N ASN A 240 -8.85 -13.68 -11.54
CA ASN A 240 -10.03 -14.27 -12.16
C ASN A 240 -11.37 -13.82 -11.52
N GLY A 241 -11.41 -12.59 -10.99
CA GLY A 241 -12.60 -12.06 -10.31
C GLY A 241 -12.89 -12.68 -8.94
N GLU A 242 -11.93 -13.42 -8.36
CA GLU A 242 -12.08 -14.09 -7.07
C GLU A 242 -11.65 -13.18 -5.90
N TYR A 243 -11.82 -13.69 -4.67
CA TYR A 243 -11.46 -12.99 -3.43
C TYR A 243 -10.73 -13.94 -2.48
N VAL A 244 -9.73 -13.41 -1.77
CA VAL A 244 -8.89 -14.21 -0.87
C VAL A 244 -8.56 -13.43 0.41
N GLU A 245 -8.40 -14.14 1.52
CA GLU A 245 -7.87 -13.60 2.77
C GLU A 245 -6.35 -13.80 2.82
N LEU A 246 -5.60 -12.71 3.00
CA LEU A 246 -4.14 -12.72 3.13
C LEU A 246 -3.68 -12.14 4.48
N ASN A 247 -2.49 -12.57 4.91
CA ASN A 247 -1.77 -12.03 6.06
C ASN A 247 -0.42 -11.43 5.64
N GLY A 248 -0.12 -10.22 6.12
CA GLY A 248 1.19 -9.58 5.99
C GLY A 248 1.11 -8.07 6.21
N THR A 249 2.25 -7.43 6.51
CA THR A 249 2.37 -5.96 6.45
C THR A 249 2.01 -5.42 5.07
N SER A 250 2.22 -6.21 4.02
CA SER A 250 1.73 -5.95 2.67
C SER A 250 0.22 -5.71 2.55
N MET A 251 -0.59 -6.22 3.48
CA MET A 251 -2.04 -5.96 3.58
C MET A 251 -2.35 -4.76 4.47
N ALA A 252 -1.49 -4.43 5.43
CA ALA A 252 -1.62 -3.22 6.25
C ALA A 252 -1.29 -1.94 5.44
N THR A 253 -0.22 -1.97 4.63
CA THR A 253 0.21 -0.85 3.77
C THR A 253 -0.91 -0.26 2.89
N PRO A 254 -1.69 -1.05 2.12
CA PRO A 254 -2.75 -0.50 1.27
C PRO A 254 -3.91 0.13 2.04
N HIS A 255 -4.15 -0.26 3.31
CA HIS A 255 -5.10 0.46 4.15
C HIS A 255 -4.62 1.91 4.37
N VAL A 256 -3.34 2.09 4.67
CA VAL A 256 -2.74 3.42 4.87
C VAL A 256 -2.64 4.20 3.54
N SER A 257 -2.37 3.54 2.40
CA SER A 257 -2.39 4.19 1.09
C SER A 257 -3.78 4.70 0.71
N GLY A 258 -4.82 3.88 0.92
CA GLY A 258 -6.20 4.31 0.74
C GLY A 258 -6.59 5.42 1.72
N ALA A 259 -6.23 5.30 3.00
CA ALA A 259 -6.47 6.32 4.01
C ALA A 259 -5.77 7.64 3.65
N THR A 260 -4.59 7.58 3.02
CA THR A 260 -3.86 8.75 2.51
C THR A 260 -4.65 9.44 1.41
N ALA A 261 -5.25 8.69 0.48
CA ALA A 261 -6.11 9.28 -0.55
C ALA A 261 -7.33 10.00 0.04
N LEU A 262 -7.91 9.48 1.12
CA LEU A 262 -8.97 10.18 1.86
C LEU A 262 -8.43 11.42 2.58
N ALA A 263 -7.32 11.28 3.32
CA ALA A 263 -6.72 12.36 4.10
C ALA A 263 -6.31 13.57 3.23
N LEU A 264 -5.80 13.33 2.01
CA LEU A 264 -5.47 14.39 1.05
C LEU A 264 -6.66 15.28 0.67
N GLN A 265 -7.90 14.79 0.81
CA GLN A 265 -9.13 15.57 0.59
C GLN A 265 -9.60 16.31 1.85
N LEU A 266 -9.12 15.90 3.03
CA LEU A 266 -9.51 16.43 4.33
C LEU A 266 -8.52 17.48 4.86
N ILE A 267 -7.26 17.38 4.47
CA ILE A 267 -6.24 18.37 4.78
C ILE A 267 -6.27 19.51 3.76
N LYS A 268 -5.83 20.70 4.18
CA LYS A 268 -5.53 21.80 3.25
C LYS A 268 -4.05 21.72 2.89
N PRO A 269 -3.68 21.11 1.74
CA PRO A 269 -2.28 20.99 1.37
C PRO A 269 -1.67 22.38 1.17
N CYS A 270 -0.48 22.59 1.71
CA CYS A 270 0.31 23.79 1.44
C CYS A 270 1.30 23.51 0.30
N ALA A 271 2.57 23.93 0.44
CA ALA A 271 3.59 23.66 -0.58
C ALA A 271 3.83 22.14 -0.73
N PRO A 272 4.08 21.63 -1.96
CA PRO A 272 4.24 20.20 -2.18
C PRO A 272 5.18 19.47 -1.19
N PRO A 273 6.37 19.98 -0.86
CA PRO A 273 7.28 19.29 0.07
C PRO A 273 6.72 19.06 1.49
N LEU A 274 5.67 19.80 1.89
CA LEU A 274 5.07 19.71 3.22
C LEU A 274 3.89 18.72 3.27
N ILE A 275 3.35 18.31 2.12
CA ILE A 275 2.18 17.41 2.04
C ILE A 275 2.40 16.10 2.81
N PRO A 276 3.53 15.36 2.64
CA PRO A 276 3.74 14.12 3.38
C PRO A 276 3.77 14.32 4.90
N ALA A 277 4.37 15.43 5.36
CA ALA A 277 4.39 15.76 6.78
C ALA A 277 3.00 16.13 7.31
N GLN A 278 2.18 16.84 6.53
CA GLN A 278 0.80 17.15 6.90
C GLN A 278 -0.07 15.89 6.98
N VAL A 279 0.10 14.94 6.06
CA VAL A 279 -0.58 13.64 6.10
C VAL A 279 -0.15 12.84 7.34
N LYS A 280 1.16 12.74 7.59
CA LYS A 280 1.70 12.06 8.78
C LYS A 280 1.13 12.67 10.06
N TYR A 281 1.12 13.99 10.16
CA TYR A 281 0.54 14.70 11.31
C TYR A 281 -0.96 14.44 11.48
N TYR A 282 -1.72 14.45 10.39
CA TYR A 282 -3.14 14.14 10.41
C TYR A 282 -3.39 12.72 10.94
N PHE A 283 -2.61 11.72 10.51
CA PHE A 283 -2.70 10.37 11.06
C PHE A 283 -2.27 10.30 12.53
N SER A 284 -1.15 10.93 12.92
CA SER A 284 -0.69 10.93 14.32
C SER A 284 -1.71 11.55 15.29
N LYS A 285 -2.49 12.53 14.84
CA LYS A 285 -3.55 13.14 15.66
C LYS A 285 -4.74 12.24 15.92
N ASN A 286 -5.10 11.44 14.93
CA ASN A 286 -6.30 10.60 14.99
C ASN A 286 -5.96 9.16 15.39
N ALA A 287 -4.70 8.76 15.36
CA ALA A 287 -4.28 7.39 15.65
C ALA A 287 -4.75 6.91 17.03
N LEU A 288 -5.29 5.70 17.06
CA LEU A 288 -5.56 5.00 18.31
C LEU A 288 -4.23 4.53 18.90
N LYS A 289 -3.85 5.11 20.03
CA LYS A 289 -2.67 4.66 20.78
C LYS A 289 -2.90 3.23 21.27
N LEU A 290 -1.90 2.38 21.04
CA LEU A 290 -1.89 1.00 21.52
C LEU A 290 -0.86 0.89 22.65
N ASP A 291 -1.15 0.06 23.65
CA ASP A 291 -0.26 -0.18 24.79
C ASP A 291 0.82 -1.21 24.43
N PHE A 292 1.65 -0.87 23.44
CA PHE A 292 2.78 -1.66 22.97
C PHE A 292 4.01 -0.77 22.74
N PRO A 293 5.22 -1.35 22.76
CA PRO A 293 6.46 -0.64 22.44
C PRO A 293 6.39 0.13 21.11
N ILE A 294 6.93 1.35 21.08
CA ILE A 294 6.86 2.25 19.92
C ILE A 294 7.54 1.66 18.67
N ASN A 295 8.56 0.83 18.84
CA ASN A 295 9.23 0.14 17.74
C ASN A 295 8.42 -1.03 17.15
N LEU A 296 7.26 -1.36 17.71
CA LEU A 296 6.30 -2.31 17.13
C LEU A 296 5.09 -1.61 16.51
N VAL A 297 4.65 -0.48 17.08
CA VAL A 297 3.38 0.15 16.70
C VAL A 297 3.48 1.60 16.19
N GLY A 298 4.65 2.22 16.29
CA GLY A 298 4.84 3.63 15.96
C GLY A 298 3.90 4.54 16.76
N ASN A 299 3.17 5.41 16.06
CA ASN A 299 2.16 6.28 16.66
C ASN A 299 0.86 5.55 17.04
N GLY A 300 0.74 4.25 16.74
CA GLY A 300 -0.44 3.42 16.98
C GLY A 300 -1.19 3.04 15.71
N LEU A 301 -2.41 2.53 15.90
CA LEU A 301 -3.30 2.13 14.82
C LEU A 301 -3.82 3.36 14.09
N ILE A 302 -3.70 3.38 12.76
CA ILE A 302 -4.26 4.46 11.95
C ILE A 302 -5.79 4.53 12.10
N GLN A 303 -6.29 5.73 12.38
CA GLN A 303 -7.71 6.07 12.28
C GLN A 303 -7.84 7.42 11.57
N LEU A 304 -8.95 7.61 10.86
CA LEU A 304 -9.26 8.82 10.11
C LEU A 304 -10.13 9.83 10.89
N LYS A 305 -10.65 9.44 12.05
CA LYS A 305 -11.50 10.28 12.90
C LYS A 305 -11.56 9.77 14.34
#